data_AF-A0A2E1QPZ9-F1
#
_entry.id   AF-A0A2E1QPZ9-F1
#
_cell.length_a   1.000
_cell.length_b   1.000
_cell.length_c   1.000
_cell.angle_alpha   90.00
_cell.angle_beta   90.00
_cell.angle_gamma   90.00
#
_symmetry.space_group_name_H-M   'P 1'
#
loop_
_entity.id
_entity.type
_entity.pdbx_description
1 polymer ?
#
loop_
_entity_poly.entity_id
_entity_poly.type
_entity_poly.pdbx_seq_one_letter_code
_entity_poly.pdbx_strand_id
1 'polypeptide(L)'
;MTDNGLDLITTFNNGGESEGCVYDDFNRTLFISEEEVRGVLKAYRLDDSFDFSEPYIVDSREGQIGGDPEGVSLYKTSNNSGYLILSSQGDSKFNLYDRNYPFDYITSFRIGSSKSIDNVTDTDGIETINFNLSDEYPEGIMIAQDGFNKDGYETKRQNFKIVSFKDVLDALDVPR
;
A
#
# COMPACT_ATOMS: atom_id res chain seq x y z
N MET A 1 35.75 6.93 -8.84
CA MET A 1 34.91 5.80 -8.44
C MET A 1 34.84 5.86 -6.93
N THR A 2 33.75 6.39 -6.38
CA THR A 2 33.55 6.37 -4.93
C THR A 2 33.37 4.92 -4.49
N ASP A 3 34.11 4.49 -3.47
CA ASP A 3 34.30 3.10 -3.01
C ASP A 3 33.04 2.41 -2.42
N ASN A 4 31.83 2.92 -2.71
CA ASN A 4 30.61 2.52 -2.02
C ASN A 4 29.67 1.61 -2.83
N GLY A 5 29.99 1.31 -4.10
CA GLY A 5 29.17 0.42 -4.95
C GLY A 5 27.76 0.94 -5.28
N LEU A 6 27.44 2.18 -4.93
CA LEU A 6 26.15 2.84 -5.17
C LEU A 6 26.40 4.26 -5.71
N ASP A 7 25.67 4.62 -6.76
CA ASP A 7 25.68 5.95 -7.37
C ASP A 7 24.26 6.56 -7.32
N LEU A 8 24.17 7.82 -6.91
CA LEU A 8 22.91 8.59 -6.99
C LEU A 8 22.64 8.93 -8.47
N ILE A 9 21.58 8.35 -9.02
CA ILE A 9 21.24 8.50 -10.45
C ILE A 9 20.30 9.68 -10.74
N THR A 10 19.43 10.06 -9.81
CA THR A 10 18.47 11.14 -9.99
C THR A 10 17.93 11.63 -8.65
N THR A 11 17.38 12.84 -8.64
CA THR A 11 16.57 13.39 -7.56
C THR A 11 15.42 14.18 -8.18
N PHE A 12 14.28 14.20 -7.50
CA PHE A 12 13.17 15.06 -7.85
C PHE A 12 12.48 15.53 -6.57
N ASN A 13 11.67 16.57 -6.69
CA ASN A 13 10.83 17.04 -5.59
C ASN A 13 9.41 16.52 -5.83
N ASN A 14 8.94 15.64 -4.94
CA ASN A 14 7.58 15.11 -5.00
C ASN A 14 6.54 16.21 -4.69
N GLY A 15 6.91 17.18 -3.85
CA GLY A 15 6.14 18.37 -3.51
C GLY A 15 5.82 18.45 -2.03
N GLY A 16 5.24 17.38 -1.47
CA GLY A 16 4.76 17.32 -0.09
C GLY A 16 5.51 16.35 0.82
N GLU A 17 5.15 16.34 2.10
CA GLU A 17 5.45 15.24 3.05
C GLU A 17 5.06 13.90 2.42
N SER A 18 6.08 13.10 2.10
CA SER A 18 5.97 11.85 1.35
C SER A 18 6.43 10.71 2.24
N GLU A 19 5.62 9.67 2.37
CA GLU A 19 5.92 8.53 3.25
C GLU A 19 5.84 7.21 2.49
N GLY A 20 4.64 6.79 2.08
CA GLY A 20 4.41 5.54 1.37
C GLY A 20 5.01 5.55 -0.03
N CYS A 21 5.75 4.50 -0.38
CA CYS A 21 6.42 4.40 -1.67
C CYS A 21 6.55 2.94 -2.13
N VAL A 22 6.14 2.66 -3.37
CA VAL A 22 6.35 1.34 -3.98
C VAL A 22 6.63 1.47 -5.47
N TYR A 23 7.57 0.67 -5.99
CA TYR A 23 7.90 0.62 -7.40
C TYR A 23 7.41 -0.67 -8.05
N ASP A 24 6.63 -0.51 -9.11
CA ASP A 24 6.21 -1.58 -9.99
C ASP A 24 7.26 -1.77 -11.10
N ASP A 25 8.02 -2.85 -11.01
CA ASP A 25 9.07 -3.21 -11.96
C ASP A 25 8.54 -3.58 -13.36
N PHE A 26 7.39 -4.27 -13.44
CA PHE A 26 6.80 -4.70 -14.69
C PHE A 26 6.06 -3.59 -15.43
N ASN A 27 5.25 -2.80 -14.72
CA ASN A 27 4.56 -1.65 -15.30
C ASN A 27 5.43 -0.37 -15.31
N ARG A 28 6.65 -0.45 -14.75
CA ARG A 28 7.60 0.65 -14.61
C ARG A 28 6.97 1.91 -14.04
N THR A 29 6.26 1.77 -12.93
CA THR A 29 5.51 2.86 -12.30
C THR A 29 5.89 2.98 -10.82
N LEU A 30 6.32 4.17 -10.42
CA LEU A 30 6.59 4.51 -9.02
C LEU A 30 5.33 5.15 -8.42
N PHE A 31 4.84 4.60 -7.33
CA PHE A 31 3.73 5.17 -6.57
C PHE A 31 4.26 5.80 -5.29
N ILE A 32 3.80 7.02 -4.98
CA ILE A 32 4.18 7.73 -3.76
C ILE A 32 2.93 8.37 -3.15
N SER A 33 2.70 8.15 -1.86
CA SER A 33 1.69 8.88 -1.09
C SER A 33 2.26 10.19 -0.54
N GLU A 34 1.40 11.21 -0.46
CA GLU A 34 1.71 12.47 0.21
C GLU A 34 0.60 12.86 1.20
N GLU A 35 0.97 13.16 2.44
CA GLU A 35 0.05 13.43 3.56
C GLU A 35 -0.42 14.89 3.66
N GLU A 36 0.19 15.78 2.87
CA GLU A 36 -0.12 17.21 2.85
C GLU A 36 -1.61 17.53 2.69
N VAL A 37 -2.00 18.82 2.69
CA VAL A 37 -3.40 19.31 2.64
C VAL A 37 -4.37 18.47 1.77
N ARG A 38 -3.95 17.99 0.59
CA ARG A 38 -4.80 17.20 -0.31
C ARG A 38 -4.81 15.69 -0.05
N GLY A 39 -3.81 15.13 0.63
CA GLY A 39 -3.65 13.69 0.89
C GLY A 39 -3.75 12.88 -0.40
N VAL A 40 -2.67 12.75 -1.17
CA VAL A 40 -2.72 12.20 -2.54
C VAL A 40 -1.89 10.94 -2.71
N LEU A 41 -2.35 10.03 -3.58
CA LEU A 41 -1.52 8.96 -4.13
C LEU A 41 -1.13 9.32 -5.57
N LYS A 42 0.16 9.48 -5.82
CA LYS A 42 0.71 9.81 -7.14
C LYS A 42 1.31 8.58 -7.81
N ALA A 43 1.15 8.48 -9.12
CA ALA A 43 1.80 7.50 -9.96
C ALA A 43 2.71 8.19 -10.99
N TYR A 44 3.98 7.79 -11.01
CA TYR A 44 5.00 8.26 -11.93
C TYR A 44 5.38 7.10 -12.86
N ARG A 45 5.04 7.18 -14.14
CA ARG A 45 5.48 6.20 -15.12
C ARG A 45 6.90 6.53 -15.57
N LEU A 46 7.83 5.62 -15.34
CA LEU A 46 9.27 5.87 -15.53
C LEU A 46 9.84 5.05 -16.68
N ASP A 47 10.63 5.73 -17.51
CA ASP A 47 11.57 5.10 -18.43
C ASP A 47 13.02 5.41 -17.99
N ASP A 48 14.00 5.13 -18.84
CA ASP A 48 15.41 5.33 -18.51
C ASP A 48 15.81 6.82 -18.46
N SER A 49 14.90 7.75 -18.81
CA SER A 49 15.11 9.20 -18.68
C SER A 49 14.81 9.72 -17.28
N PHE A 50 14.12 8.94 -16.44
CA PHE A 50 13.71 9.34 -15.09
C PHE A 50 12.96 10.69 -15.05
N ASP A 51 11.99 10.88 -15.95
CA ASP A 51 11.12 12.05 -15.95
C ASP A 51 10.01 11.93 -14.88
N PHE A 52 10.03 12.84 -13.90
CA PHE A 52 9.05 12.94 -12.82
C PHE A 52 8.15 14.18 -12.93
N SER A 53 8.13 14.86 -14.08
CA SER A 53 7.46 16.16 -14.23
C SER A 53 5.93 16.07 -14.21
N GLU A 54 5.36 14.96 -14.66
CA GLU A 54 3.91 14.80 -14.87
C GLU A 54 3.36 13.55 -14.15
N PRO A 55 3.14 13.60 -12.82
CA PRO A 55 2.47 12.52 -12.11
C PRO A 55 0.99 12.41 -12.50
N TYR A 56 0.49 11.18 -12.51
CA TYR A 56 -0.94 10.91 -12.46
C TYR A 56 -1.41 10.87 -11.00
N ILE A 57 -2.53 11.52 -10.68
CA ILE A 57 -3.17 11.41 -9.36
C ILE A 57 -4.10 10.19 -9.38
N VAL A 58 -3.73 9.14 -8.66
CA VAL A 58 -4.54 7.92 -8.54
C VAL A 58 -5.79 8.20 -7.71
N ASP A 59 -5.61 8.84 -6.56
CA ASP A 59 -6.69 9.21 -5.65
C ASP A 59 -6.25 10.35 -4.72
N SER A 60 -7.20 10.93 -3.98
CA SER A 60 -6.97 12.00 -3.00
C SER A 60 -7.98 11.97 -1.87
N ARG A 61 -7.89 12.91 -0.92
CA ARG A 61 -8.95 13.14 0.10
C ARG A 61 -10.29 13.59 -0.46
N GLU A 62 -10.35 14.04 -1.73
CA GLU A 62 -11.61 14.29 -2.42
C GLU A 62 -12.28 12.99 -2.93
N GLY A 63 -11.52 11.89 -2.96
CA GLY A 63 -11.97 10.56 -3.37
C GLY A 63 -12.07 9.60 -2.19
N GLN A 64 -11.32 8.50 -2.23
CA GLN A 64 -11.46 7.42 -1.24
C GLN A 64 -10.46 7.49 -0.09
N ILE A 65 -9.55 8.46 -0.07
CA ILE A 65 -8.54 8.59 1.00
C ILE A 65 -9.16 9.35 2.19
N GLY A 66 -9.23 8.70 3.35
CA GLY A 66 -9.62 9.31 4.62
C GLY A 66 -8.40 9.66 5.46
N GLY A 67 -8.16 10.96 5.66
CA GLY A 67 -6.97 11.43 6.39
C GLY A 67 -5.70 11.21 5.58
N ASP A 68 -4.65 10.73 6.23
CA ASP A 68 -3.32 10.56 5.66
C ASP A 68 -3.21 9.28 4.82
N PRO A 69 -2.78 9.36 3.54
CA PRO A 69 -2.37 8.21 2.77
C PRO A 69 -0.96 7.79 3.15
N GLU A 70 -0.83 6.59 3.69
CA GLU A 70 0.40 6.08 4.28
C GLU A 70 1.03 5.00 3.39
N GLY A 71 1.38 3.86 3.96
CA GLY A 71 2.01 2.75 3.26
C GLY A 71 1.27 2.34 1.98
N VAL A 72 2.06 2.06 0.95
CA VAL A 72 1.59 1.59 -0.36
C VAL A 72 2.24 0.26 -0.67
N SER A 73 1.48 -0.73 -1.15
CA SER A 73 2.05 -2.02 -1.61
C SER A 73 1.38 -2.51 -2.90
N LEU A 74 1.99 -3.54 -3.51
CA LEU A 74 1.50 -4.15 -4.75
C LEU A 74 1.22 -5.63 -4.54
N TYR A 75 -0.02 -6.05 -4.76
CA TYR A 75 -0.36 -7.46 -4.87
C TYR A 75 -0.46 -7.87 -6.34
N LYS A 76 0.52 -8.64 -6.84
CA LYS A 76 0.63 -8.99 -8.26
C LYS A 76 -0.15 -10.27 -8.57
N THR A 77 -1.20 -10.22 -9.38
CA THR A 77 -1.90 -11.45 -9.85
C THR A 77 -1.27 -11.99 -11.14
N SER A 78 -0.56 -11.13 -11.87
CA SER A 78 0.32 -11.48 -12.98
C SER A 78 1.48 -10.49 -13.06
N ASN A 79 2.31 -10.59 -14.09
CA ASN A 79 3.37 -9.61 -14.32
C ASN A 79 2.82 -8.17 -14.35
N ASN A 80 1.67 -7.93 -14.98
CA ASN A 80 1.13 -6.56 -15.16
C ASN A 80 -0.21 -6.34 -14.45
N SER A 81 -0.90 -7.40 -14.04
CA SER A 81 -2.20 -7.31 -13.36
C SER A 81 -2.03 -7.41 -11.84
N GLY A 82 -3.05 -6.95 -11.13
CA GLY A 82 -3.14 -7.05 -9.69
C GLY A 82 -3.68 -5.79 -9.06
N TYR A 83 -3.30 -5.58 -7.80
CA TYR A 83 -3.83 -4.51 -6.97
C TYR A 83 -2.72 -3.59 -6.49
N LEU A 84 -2.99 -2.29 -6.58
CA LEU A 84 -2.32 -1.28 -5.80
C LEU A 84 -3.10 -1.09 -4.50
N ILE A 85 -2.41 -1.17 -3.37
CA ILE A 85 -3.03 -1.11 -2.04
C ILE A 85 -2.47 0.08 -1.30
N LEU A 86 -3.35 0.90 -0.73
CA LEU A 86 -3.00 2.07 0.06
C LEU A 86 -3.57 1.96 1.46
N SER A 87 -2.76 2.24 2.48
CA SER A 87 -3.24 2.52 3.83
C SER A 87 -3.86 3.92 3.89
N SER A 88 -5.17 3.98 4.15
CA SER A 88 -5.93 5.20 4.39
C SER A 88 -6.09 5.35 5.90
N GLN A 89 -5.10 5.99 6.52
CA GLN A 89 -4.84 5.91 7.97
C GLN A 89 -5.98 6.53 8.79
N GLY A 90 -6.42 7.73 8.40
CA GLY A 90 -7.40 8.51 9.15
C GLY A 90 -8.80 7.92 9.24
N ASP A 91 -9.16 6.98 8.36
CA ASP A 91 -10.38 6.17 8.48
C ASP A 91 -10.13 4.66 8.59
N SER A 92 -8.88 4.29 8.86
CA SER A 92 -8.41 2.94 9.19
C SER A 92 -8.92 1.87 8.23
N LYS A 93 -8.77 2.13 6.94
CA LYS A 93 -9.09 1.18 5.86
C LYS A 93 -7.93 1.07 4.89
N PHE A 94 -7.99 0.02 4.07
CA PHE A 94 -7.08 -0.22 2.97
C PHE A 94 -7.85 -0.09 1.66
N ASN A 95 -7.42 0.83 0.80
CA ASN A 95 -8.01 1.01 -0.53
C ASN A 95 -7.32 0.10 -1.53
N LEU A 96 -8.10 -0.54 -2.38
CA LEU A 96 -7.63 -1.31 -3.52
C LEU A 96 -7.94 -0.55 -4.81
N TYR A 97 -6.92 -0.42 -5.65
CA TYR A 97 -7.01 0.11 -7.00
C TYR A 97 -6.49 -0.92 -7.99
N ASP A 98 -6.93 -0.84 -9.25
CA ASP A 98 -6.30 -1.60 -10.33
C ASP A 98 -4.82 -1.18 -10.42
N ARG A 99 -3.93 -2.15 -10.56
CA ARG A 99 -2.50 -1.92 -10.78
C ARG A 99 -2.21 -1.33 -12.16
N ASN A 100 -3.14 -1.43 -13.11
CA ASN A 100 -3.03 -0.86 -14.45
C ASN A 100 -3.68 0.52 -14.53
N TYR A 101 -3.08 1.40 -15.33
CA TYR A 101 -3.69 2.68 -15.70
C TYR A 101 -5.11 2.48 -16.26
N PRO A 102 -6.13 3.26 -15.83
CA PRO A 102 -6.02 4.52 -15.06
C PRO A 102 -6.04 4.36 -13.54
N PHE A 103 -5.71 3.18 -13.02
CA PHE A 103 -5.64 2.85 -11.59
C PHE A 103 -6.99 3.02 -10.88
N ASP A 104 -8.04 2.51 -11.52
CA ASP A 104 -9.41 2.68 -11.03
C ASP A 104 -9.56 2.09 -9.62
N TYR A 105 -10.22 2.85 -8.74
CA TYR A 105 -10.62 2.34 -7.44
C TYR A 105 -11.56 1.13 -7.61
N ILE A 106 -11.24 0.04 -6.90
CA ILE A 106 -12.01 -1.21 -6.93
C ILE A 106 -12.92 -1.26 -5.71
N THR A 107 -12.33 -1.21 -4.51
CA THR A 107 -13.03 -1.37 -3.24
C THR A 107 -12.10 -1.01 -2.06
N SER A 108 -12.61 -1.09 -0.83
CA SER A 108 -11.81 -0.98 0.39
C SER A 108 -12.18 -2.07 1.38
N PHE A 109 -11.24 -2.39 2.28
CA PHE A 109 -11.50 -3.28 3.41
C PHE A 109 -10.87 -2.76 4.71
N ARG A 110 -11.27 -3.35 5.83
CA ARG A 110 -10.66 -3.15 7.15
C ARG A 110 -10.24 -4.50 7.72
N ILE A 111 -9.16 -4.53 8.47
CA ILE A 111 -8.78 -5.72 9.24
C ILE A 111 -9.45 -5.62 10.61
N GLY A 112 -10.55 -6.34 10.77
CA GLY A 112 -11.28 -6.43 12.03
C GLY A 112 -10.63 -7.40 13.02
N SER A 113 -11.11 -7.38 14.26
CA SER A 113 -10.66 -8.32 15.28
C SER A 113 -11.11 -9.76 15.02
N SER A 114 -10.31 -10.70 15.51
CA SER A 114 -10.57 -12.12 15.50
C SER A 114 -10.25 -12.73 16.87
N LYS A 115 -10.13 -14.06 16.97
CA LYS A 115 -9.63 -14.72 18.18
C LYS A 115 -8.14 -14.49 18.42
N SER A 116 -7.37 -14.17 17.38
CA SER A 116 -5.91 -14.07 17.42
C SER A 116 -5.37 -12.65 17.33
N ILE A 117 -6.14 -11.70 16.79
CA ILE A 117 -5.76 -10.29 16.64
C ILE A 117 -6.92 -9.37 17.03
N ASP A 118 -6.60 -8.16 17.45
CA ASP A 118 -7.53 -7.05 17.59
C ASP A 118 -7.75 -6.30 16.26
N ASN A 119 -8.51 -5.20 16.28
CA ASN A 119 -8.73 -4.40 15.07
C ASN A 119 -7.45 -3.67 14.70
N VAL A 120 -7.15 -3.60 13.41
CA VAL A 120 -6.03 -2.79 12.91
C VAL A 120 -6.54 -1.38 12.63
N THR A 121 -5.91 -0.40 13.26
CA THR A 121 -6.27 1.01 13.10
C THR A 121 -5.03 1.88 13.05
N ASP A 122 -5.17 3.06 12.44
CA ASP A 122 -4.11 4.07 12.39
C ASP A 122 -2.81 3.50 11.78
N THR A 123 -2.95 2.81 10.64
CA THR A 123 -1.86 2.08 10.00
C THR A 123 -0.95 3.00 9.20
N ASP A 124 0.33 3.05 9.56
CA ASP A 124 1.40 3.60 8.74
C ASP A 124 1.78 2.61 7.60
N GLY A 125 2.74 1.72 7.85
CA GLY A 125 3.30 0.81 6.84
C GLY A 125 2.48 -0.47 6.58
N ILE A 126 2.44 -0.86 5.31
CA ILE A 126 1.89 -2.14 4.83
C ILE A 126 2.84 -2.82 3.83
N GLU A 127 2.74 -4.14 3.71
CA GLU A 127 3.40 -4.91 2.65
C GLU A 127 2.56 -6.13 2.27
N THR A 128 2.62 -6.55 1.00
CA THR A 128 1.95 -7.76 0.52
C THR A 128 2.87 -8.67 -0.29
N ILE A 129 2.61 -9.97 -0.18
CA ILE A 129 3.22 -10.96 -1.06
C ILE A 129 2.15 -11.93 -1.56
N ASN A 130 2.36 -12.43 -2.78
CA ASN A 130 1.36 -13.14 -3.59
C ASN A 130 1.76 -14.61 -3.87
N PHE A 131 2.67 -15.18 -3.09
CA PHE A 131 3.12 -16.56 -3.29
C PHE A 131 2.73 -17.42 -2.10
N ASN A 132 2.47 -18.69 -2.37
CA ASN A 132 2.14 -19.69 -1.36
C ASN A 132 3.29 -19.81 -0.35
N LEU A 133 3.00 -19.45 0.91
CA LEU A 133 3.91 -19.62 2.04
C LEU A 133 3.62 -20.92 2.81
N SER A 134 2.35 -21.31 2.91
CA SER A 134 1.89 -22.51 3.62
C SER A 134 0.44 -22.82 3.25
N ASP A 135 -0.11 -23.92 3.76
CA ASP A 135 -1.53 -24.25 3.66
C ASP A 135 -2.45 -23.19 4.30
N GLU A 136 -1.95 -22.41 5.26
CA GLU A 136 -2.68 -21.31 5.91
C GLU A 136 -2.62 -20.00 5.07
N TYR A 137 -1.55 -19.84 4.29
CA TYR A 137 -1.29 -18.67 3.46
C TYR A 137 -1.06 -19.04 1.99
N PRO A 138 -2.04 -19.70 1.34
CA PRO A 138 -1.87 -20.24 -0.01
C PRO A 138 -1.77 -19.15 -1.08
N GLU A 139 -2.34 -17.97 -0.82
CA GLU A 139 -2.27 -16.78 -1.68
C GLU A 139 -1.34 -15.71 -1.06
N GLY A 140 -0.43 -16.11 -0.17
CA GLY A 140 0.46 -15.21 0.54
C GLY A 140 -0.21 -14.44 1.68
N ILE A 141 0.38 -13.30 2.03
CA ILE A 141 0.03 -12.51 3.22
C ILE A 141 0.01 -11.02 2.93
N MET A 142 -0.75 -10.30 3.75
CA MET A 142 -0.53 -8.88 4.01
C MET A 142 -0.01 -8.70 5.43
N ILE A 143 0.98 -7.82 5.57
CA ILE A 143 1.44 -7.30 6.85
C ILE A 143 0.95 -5.86 6.95
N ALA A 144 0.34 -5.50 8.08
CA ALA A 144 -0.10 -4.15 8.37
C ALA A 144 0.34 -3.75 9.77
N GLN A 145 0.93 -2.56 9.91
CA GLN A 145 1.16 -1.96 11.22
C GLN A 145 -0.19 -1.65 11.89
N ASP A 146 -0.23 -1.75 13.22
CA ASP A 146 -1.38 -1.35 14.03
C ASP A 146 -0.97 -0.31 15.07
N GLY A 147 -1.48 0.91 14.88
CA GLY A 147 -1.21 2.06 15.72
C GLY A 147 -1.81 1.96 17.13
N PHE A 148 -2.87 1.15 17.30
CA PHE A 148 -3.59 1.02 18.58
C PHE A 148 -3.81 -0.44 19.02
N ASN A 149 -2.71 -1.19 19.09
CA ASN A 149 -2.70 -2.59 19.55
C ASN A 149 -3.25 -2.79 20.97
N LYS A 150 -4.18 -3.72 21.13
CA LYS A 150 -4.83 -4.10 22.40
C LYS A 150 -4.80 -5.60 22.65
N ASP A 151 -4.68 -5.95 23.94
CA ASP A 151 -4.95 -7.29 24.46
C ASP A 151 -6.18 -7.20 25.38
N GLY A 152 -7.34 -7.59 24.85
CA GLY A 152 -8.63 -7.33 25.48
C GLY A 152 -8.90 -5.83 25.61
N TYR A 153 -8.92 -5.33 26.85
CA TYR A 153 -9.11 -3.90 27.15
C TYR A 153 -7.79 -3.15 27.41
N GLU A 154 -6.66 -3.85 27.44
CA GLU A 154 -5.35 -3.27 27.76
C GLU A 154 -4.65 -2.78 26.50
N THR A 155 -4.32 -1.48 26.45
CA THR A 155 -3.44 -0.93 25.41
C THR A 155 -2.02 -1.47 25.57
N LYS A 156 -1.46 -1.98 24.47
CA LYS A 156 -0.08 -2.45 24.36
C LYS A 156 0.72 -1.51 23.46
N ARG A 157 2.01 -1.83 23.28
CA ARG A 157 2.83 -1.16 22.26
C ARG A 157 2.33 -1.57 20.87
N GLN A 158 2.49 -0.68 19.90
CA GLN A 158 2.23 -0.97 18.49
C GLN A 158 2.95 -2.25 18.04
N ASN A 159 2.36 -2.93 17.07
CA ASN A 159 2.93 -4.11 16.43
C ASN A 159 2.45 -4.21 14.97
N PHE A 160 2.63 -5.37 14.37
CA PHE A 160 2.15 -5.69 13.03
C PHE A 160 1.20 -6.88 13.10
N LYS A 161 0.14 -6.87 12.30
CA LYS A 161 -0.70 -8.04 12.08
C LYS A 161 -0.35 -8.68 10.74
N ILE A 162 -0.43 -9.99 10.71
CA ILE A 162 -0.28 -10.79 9.50
C ILE A 162 -1.65 -11.37 9.19
N VAL A 163 -2.15 -11.10 7.99
CA VAL A 163 -3.43 -11.63 7.51
C VAL A 163 -3.22 -12.42 6.23
N SER A 164 -3.98 -13.50 6.06
CA SER A 164 -3.96 -14.28 4.83
C SER A 164 -4.54 -13.44 3.70
N PHE A 165 -3.78 -13.26 2.62
CA PHE A 165 -4.30 -12.47 1.49
C PHE A 165 -5.46 -13.19 0.80
N LYS A 166 -5.52 -14.53 0.91
CA LYS A 166 -6.68 -15.30 0.47
C LYS A 166 -7.97 -14.83 1.14
N ASP A 167 -7.94 -14.55 2.44
CA ASP A 167 -9.13 -14.10 3.17
C ASP A 167 -9.55 -12.69 2.75
N VAL A 168 -8.59 -11.83 2.38
CA VAL A 168 -8.85 -10.51 1.78
C VAL A 168 -9.53 -10.68 0.42
N LEU A 169 -8.96 -11.50 -0.47
CA LEU A 169 -9.52 -11.76 -1.81
C LEU A 169 -10.94 -12.32 -1.73
N ASP A 170 -11.16 -13.32 -0.85
CA ASP A 170 -12.47 -13.95 -0.67
C ASP A 170 -13.50 -12.98 -0.07
N ALA A 171 -13.09 -12.09 0.85
CA ALA A 171 -13.97 -11.10 1.44
C ALA A 171 -14.41 -10.01 0.43
N LEU A 172 -13.57 -9.72 -0.55
CA LEU A 172 -13.79 -8.69 -1.55
C LEU A 172 -14.44 -9.19 -2.84
N ASP A 173 -14.49 -10.51 -3.05
CA ASP A 173 -14.95 -11.16 -4.29
C ASP A 173 -14.23 -10.61 -5.54
N VAL A 174 -12.91 -10.44 -5.44
CA VAL A 174 -12.05 -9.92 -6.52
C VAL A 174 -11.23 -11.04 -7.16
N PRO A 175 -10.79 -10.89 -8.43
CA PRO A 175 -9.96 -11.88 -9.11
C PRO A 175 -8.68 -12.26 -8.36
N ARG A 176 -8.25 -13.50 -8.55
CA ARG A 176 -6.94 -13.97 -8.06
C ARG A 176 -5.87 -13.84 -9.13
#